data_AF-A0A090RV14-F1
#
_entry.id   AF-A0A090RV14-F1
#
_cell.length_a   1.000
_cell.length_b   1.000
_cell.length_c   1.000
_cell.angle_alpha   90.00
_cell.angle_beta   90.00
_cell.angle_gamma   90.00
#
_symmetry.space_group_name_H-M   'P 1'
#
loop_
_entity.id
_entity.type
_entity.pdbx_description
1 polymer ?
#
loop_
_entity_poly.entity_id
_entity_poly.type
_entity_poly.pdbx_seq_one_letter_code
_entity_poly.pdbx_strand_id
1 'polypeptide(L)'
;MLGSNLEATDVQKQLQTWIDQYTNSGAVGNAERSKTPLCESQISVVEQPGKPGAYSAVAHLRPWLQLEELTTSVRMVTKIPG
;
A
#
# COMPACT_ATOMS: atom_id res chain seq x y z
N MET A 1 -21.69 -16.24 2.74
CA MET A 1 -21.43 -16.70 4.12
C MET A 1 -21.74 -15.54 5.05
N LEU A 2 -22.95 -15.49 5.60
CA LEU A 2 -23.40 -14.47 6.55
C LEU A 2 -23.90 -15.24 7.78
N GLY A 3 -23.22 -15.09 8.92
CA GLY A 3 -23.54 -15.84 10.14
C GLY A 3 -22.34 -16.32 10.94
N SER A 4 -21.10 -16.07 10.50
CA SER A 4 -19.93 -16.27 11.35
C SER A 4 -19.79 -15.06 12.27
N ASN A 5 -19.63 -15.31 13.57
CA ASN A 5 -19.38 -14.33 14.63
C ASN A 5 -18.02 -13.65 14.40
N LEU A 6 -17.89 -12.87 13.32
CA LEU A 6 -16.67 -12.24 12.87
C LEU A 6 -16.33 -11.08 13.80
N GLU A 7 -15.34 -11.27 14.66
CA GLU A 7 -14.82 -10.18 15.48
C GLU A 7 -14.04 -9.20 14.60
N ALA A 8 -13.84 -7.95 15.05
CA ALA A 8 -13.05 -6.96 14.32
C ALA A 8 -11.67 -7.51 13.90
N THR A 9 -11.07 -8.36 14.75
CA THR A 9 -9.81 -9.05 14.51
C THR A 9 -9.87 -10.00 13.31
N ASP A 10 -10.96 -10.73 13.12
CA ASP A 10 -11.11 -11.64 11.98
C ASP A 10 -11.30 -10.88 10.67
N VAL A 11 -12.06 -9.78 10.71
CA VAL A 11 -12.22 -8.87 9.58
C VAL A 11 -10.87 -8.24 9.22
N GLN A 12 -10.10 -7.80 10.22
CA GLN A 12 -8.76 -7.26 10.03
C GLN A 12 -7.83 -8.29 9.37
N LYS A 13 -7.79 -9.53 9.86
CA LYS A 13 -6.95 -10.59 9.30
C LYS A 13 -7.32 -10.92 7.85
N GLN A 14 -8.61 -11.01 7.55
CA GLN A 14 -9.07 -11.29 6.18
C GLN A 14 -8.71 -10.15 5.23
N LEU A 15 -8.96 -8.90 5.63
CA LEU A 15 -8.60 -7.74 4.82
C LEU A 15 -7.09 -7.63 4.65
N GLN A 16 -6.31 -7.85 5.71
CA GLN A 16 -4.85 -7.86 5.64
C GLN A 16 -4.34 -8.94 4.68
N THR A 17 -4.86 -10.17 4.78
CA THR A 17 -4.48 -11.27 3.88
C THR A 17 -4.84 -10.99 2.42
N TRP A 18 -5.95 -10.29 2.18
CA TRP A 18 -6.35 -9.87 0.85
C TRP A 18 -5.41 -8.79 0.28
N ILE A 19 -5.07 -7.75 1.04
CA ILE A 19 -4.20 -6.67 0.56
C ILE A 19 -2.75 -7.13 0.41
N ASP A 20 -2.29 -8.08 1.23
CA ASP A 20 -0.94 -8.64 1.16
C ASP A 20 -0.66 -9.32 -0.19
N GLN A 21 -1.69 -9.74 -0.93
CA GLN A 21 -1.54 -10.26 -2.30
C GLN A 21 -1.02 -9.22 -3.29
N TYR A 22 -1.19 -7.93 -2.97
CA TYR A 22 -0.77 -6.79 -3.78
C TYR A 22 0.44 -6.07 -3.20
N THR A 23 0.98 -6.55 -2.08
CA THR A 23 2.08 -5.95 -1.34
C THR A 23 3.32 -6.82 -1.39
N ASN A 24 4.45 -6.25 -1.77
CA ASN A 24 5.71 -6.97 -1.82
C ASN A 24 6.88 -6.03 -1.54
N SER A 25 7.41 -6.03 -0.32
CA SER A 25 8.54 -5.17 0.04
C SER A 25 9.85 -5.53 -0.68
N GLY A 26 9.92 -6.69 -1.32
CA GLY A 26 11.08 -7.21 -2.03
C GLY A 26 10.99 -7.15 -3.56
N ALA A 27 9.96 -6.50 -4.14
CA ALA A 27 9.81 -6.49 -5.60
C ALA A 27 10.95 -5.73 -6.30
N VAL A 28 11.75 -6.45 -7.09
CA VAL A 28 12.86 -5.90 -7.87
C VAL A 28 12.47 -5.79 -9.34
N GLY A 29 12.61 -4.59 -9.90
CA GLY A 29 12.31 -4.30 -11.31
C GLY A 29 10.82 -4.07 -11.61
N ASN A 30 10.54 -3.55 -12.81
CA ASN A 30 9.20 -3.09 -13.17
C ASN A 30 8.18 -4.23 -13.29
N ALA A 31 8.60 -5.42 -13.75
CA ALA A 31 7.68 -6.54 -13.95
C ALA A 31 7.04 -7.03 -12.63
N GLU A 32 7.82 -7.09 -11.55
CA GLU A 32 7.33 -7.53 -10.23
C GLU A 32 6.56 -6.41 -9.51
N ARG A 33 7.02 -5.16 -9.64
CA ARG A 33 6.32 -3.98 -9.11
C ARG A 33 4.97 -3.74 -9.77
N SER A 34 4.80 -4.09 -11.05
CA SER A 34 3.49 -4.01 -11.72
C SER A 34 2.47 -5.02 -11.18
N LYS A 35 2.93 -6.21 -10.74
CA LYS A 35 2.06 -7.23 -10.15
C LYS A 35 1.71 -6.91 -8.69
N THR A 36 2.62 -6.26 -7.98
CA THR A 36 2.50 -5.92 -6.56
C THR A 36 2.75 -4.42 -6.38
N PRO A 37 1.73 -3.58 -6.63
CA PRO A 37 1.89 -2.12 -6.69
C PRO A 37 2.19 -1.47 -5.33
N LEU A 38 2.06 -2.21 -4.23
CA LEU A 38 2.30 -1.73 -2.88
C LEU A 38 3.64 -2.26 -2.35
N CYS A 39 4.42 -1.38 -1.73
CA CYS A 39 5.64 -1.73 -1.01
C CYS A 39 5.33 -2.15 0.43
N GLU A 40 4.35 -1.48 1.07
CA GLU A 40 3.84 -1.84 2.39
C GLU A 40 2.33 -1.58 2.44
N SER A 41 1.58 -2.42 3.16
CA SER A 41 0.16 -2.23 3.45
C SER A 41 -0.18 -2.65 4.87
N GLN A 42 -0.96 -1.83 5.55
CA GLN A 42 -1.46 -2.14 6.89
C GLN A 42 -2.94 -1.77 6.98
N ILE A 43 -3.75 -2.69 7.49
CA ILE A 43 -5.18 -2.47 7.70
C ILE A 43 -5.48 -2.56 9.20
N SER A 44 -6.18 -1.55 9.71
CA SER A 44 -6.69 -1.51 11.08
C SER A 44 -8.21 -1.51 11.04
N VAL A 45 -8.84 -2.42 11.80
CA VAL A 45 -10.30 -2.50 11.89
C VAL A 45 -10.73 -2.23 13.32
N VAL A 46 -11.70 -1.34 13.50
CA VAL A 46 -12.28 -1.01 14.80
C VAL A 46 -13.79 -1.20 14.77
N GLU A 47 -14.34 -1.72 15.86
CA GLU A 47 -15.80 -1.78 16.04
C GLU A 47 -16.35 -0.38 16.22
N GLN A 48 -17.48 -0.09 15.57
CA GLN A 48 -18.11 1.21 15.70
C GLN A 48 -18.97 1.25 16.97
N PRO A 49 -18.65 2.14 17.95
CA PRO A 49 -19.43 2.24 19.17
C PRO A 49 -20.86 2.69 18.83
N GLY A 50 -21.86 1.97 19.35
CA GLY A 50 -23.28 2.24 19.14
C GLY A 50 -23.96 1.45 18.02
N LYS A 51 -23.23 0.63 17.25
CA LYS A 51 -23.81 -0.28 16.25
C LYS A 51 -23.10 -1.64 16.29
N PRO A 52 -23.55 -2.59 17.13
CA PRO A 52 -22.97 -3.94 17.16
C PRO A 52 -23.08 -4.60 15.78
N GLY A 53 -21.96 -5.16 15.29
CA GLY A 53 -21.84 -5.73 13.95
C GLY A 53 -21.42 -4.74 12.84
N ALA A 54 -21.21 -3.46 13.16
CA ALA A 54 -20.60 -2.50 12.24
C ALA A 54 -19.10 -2.29 12.55
N TYR A 55 -18.27 -2.39 11.52
CA TYR A 55 -16.82 -2.25 11.60
C TYR A 55 -16.37 -1.09 10.72
N SER A 56 -15.44 -0.27 11.22
CA SER A 56 -14.73 0.74 10.44
C SER A 56 -13.32 0.23 10.15
N ALA A 57 -12.89 0.29 8.88
CA ALA A 57 -11.56 -0.12 8.46
C ALA A 57 -10.77 1.09 7.95
N VAL A 58 -9.51 1.21 8.38
CA VAL A 58 -8.54 2.19 7.90
C VAL A 58 -7.39 1.43 7.23
N ALA A 59 -7.11 1.75 5.97
CA ALA A 59 -6.02 1.15 5.20
C ALA A 59 -4.89 2.16 4.98
N HIS A 60 -3.72 1.85 5.51
CA HIS A 60 -2.47 2.56 5.27
C HIS A 60 -1.72 1.85 4.14
N LEU A 61 -1.69 2.48 2.96
CA LEU A 61 -1.08 1.91 1.76
C LEU A 61 0.14 2.74 1.37
N ARG A 62 1.29 2.07 1.19
CA ARG A 62 2.51 2.70 0.66
C ARG A 62 2.79 2.15 -0.74
N PRO A 63 2.42 2.88 -1.81
CA PRO A 63 2.74 2.47 -3.17
C PRO A 63 4.23 2.62 -3.46
N TRP A 64 4.69 2.01 -4.56
CA TRP A 64 5.99 2.34 -5.12
C TRP A 64 6.01 3.81 -5.57
N LEU A 65 7.05 4.55 -5.17
CA LEU A 65 7.33 5.85 -5.75
C LEU A 65 7.65 5.66 -7.23
N GLN A 66 6.73 6.09 -8.09
CA GLN A 66 7.01 6.24 -9.52
C GLN A 66 7.76 7.56 -9.71
N LEU A 67 8.77 7.57 -10.58
CA LEU A 67 9.47 8.79 -10.94
C LEU A 67 8.49 9.65 -11.75
N GLU A 68 7.84 10.61 -11.12
CA GLU A 68 6.81 11.47 -11.75
C GLU A 68 7.45 12.45 -12.75
N GLU A 69 8.65 12.97 -12.47
CA GLU A 69 9.39 13.80 -13.41
C GLU A 69 10.87 13.92 -13.00
N LEU A 70 11.80 13.73 -13.94
CA LEU A 70 13.21 14.07 -13.77
C LEU A 70 13.46 15.43 -14.42
N THR A 71 13.38 16.53 -13.66
CA THR A 71 13.73 17.86 -14.16
C THR A 71 15.25 17.92 -14.40
N THR A 72 15.70 17.57 -15.61
CA THR A 72 17.12 17.62 -15.98
C THR A 72 17.46 19.02 -16.47
N SER A 73 18.25 19.77 -15.71
CA SER A 73 18.80 21.04 -16.18
C SER A 73 20.13 20.79 -16.90
N VAL A 74 20.12 20.82 -18.23
CA VAL A 74 21.35 20.81 -19.05
C VAL A 74 21.87 22.23 -19.16
N ARG A 75 23.04 22.52 -18.57
CA ARG A 75 23.76 23.78 -18.76
C ARG A 75 24.96 23.56 -19.69
N MET A 76 24.95 24.18 -20.86
CA MET A 76 26.13 24.28 -21.71
C MET A 76 27.14 25.23 -21.06
N VAL A 77 28.29 24.70 -20.62
CA VAL A 77 29.41 25.49 -20.10
C VAL A 77 30.59 25.38 -21.05
N THR A 78 31.16 26.51 -21.46
CA THR A 78 32.30 26.58 -22.40
C THR A 78 33.65 26.31 -21.71
N LYS A 79 33.64 26.02 -20.40
CA LYS A 79 34.82 25.57 -19.65
C LYS A 79 34.36 24.66 -18.52
N ILE A 80 34.83 23.41 -18.53
CA ILE A 80 34.59 22.41 -17.49
C ILE A 80 35.40 22.84 -16.26
N PRO A 81 34.80 23.04 -15.07
CA PRO A 81 35.57 23.15 -13.85
C PRO A 81 35.97 21.75 -13.39
N GLY A 82 37.27 21.43 -13.54
CA GLY A 82 38.01 20.38 -12.82
C GLY A 82 37.56 18.95 -13.06
#